data_AF-A0A437K0S3-F1
#
_entry.id   AF-A0A437K0S3-F1
#
_cell.length_a   1.000
_cell.length_b   1.000
_cell.length_c   1.000
_cell.angle_alpha   90.00
_cell.angle_beta   90.00
_cell.angle_gamma   90.00
#
_symmetry.space_group_name_H-M   'P 1'
#
loop_
_entity.id
_entity.type
_entity.pdbx_description
1 polymer ?
#
loop_
_entity_poly.entity_id
_entity_poly.type
_entity_poly.pdbx_seq_one_letter_code
_entity_poly.pdbx_strand_id
1 'polypeptide(L)'
;MSNAEARTVVSDAVSLSASHPHAPAVDVLELTLRGRRGQVLDFGDPGAPLGSLAAPGAPFGQLIAAAYDLAMTPNEWRLFTGPGAHPKLRMACLMAWRSDVVSKMVLQHGVTVVGLPEP
;
A
#
# COMPACT_ATOMS: atom_id res chain seq x y z
N MET A 1 -1.43 -9.91 -14.15
CA MET A 1 -0.05 -10.20 -13.70
C MET A 1 -0.10 -11.15 -12.53
N SER A 2 0.98 -11.87 -12.31
CA SER A 2 1.10 -12.82 -11.20
C SER A 2 1.47 -12.11 -9.90
N ASN A 3 1.20 -12.76 -8.77
CA ASN A 3 1.66 -12.33 -7.44
C ASN A 3 3.17 -12.04 -7.39
N ALA A 4 3.97 -12.72 -8.22
CA ALA A 4 5.42 -12.53 -8.29
C ALA A 4 5.82 -11.14 -8.79
N GLU A 5 5.11 -10.60 -9.78
CA GLU A 5 5.46 -9.28 -10.33
C GLU A 5 5.07 -8.14 -9.37
N ALA A 6 3.97 -8.30 -8.64
CA ALA A 6 3.60 -7.37 -7.56
C ALA A 6 4.64 -7.40 -6.44
N ARG A 7 5.17 -8.58 -6.08
CA ARG A 7 6.29 -8.70 -5.13
C ARG A 7 7.54 -8.00 -5.61
N THR A 8 7.88 -8.07 -6.90
CA THR A 8 9.01 -7.32 -7.47
C THR A 8 8.80 -5.82 -7.32
N VAL A 9 7.62 -5.29 -7.69
CA VAL A 9 7.29 -3.86 -7.49
C VAL A 9 7.48 -3.43 -6.04
N VAL A 10 6.92 -4.23 -5.12
CA VAL A 10 6.99 -3.96 -3.68
C VAL A 10 8.43 -3.97 -3.19
N SER A 11 9.20 -4.98 -3.59
CA SER A 11 10.62 -5.11 -3.24
C SER A 11 11.44 -3.92 -3.75
N ASP A 12 11.22 -3.53 -5.00
CA ASP A 12 11.92 -2.41 -5.64
C ASP A 12 11.57 -1.09 -4.95
N ALA A 13 10.29 -0.84 -4.66
CA ALA A 13 9.84 0.38 -4.01
C ALA A 13 10.41 0.52 -2.59
N VAL A 14 10.37 -0.57 -1.81
CA VAL A 14 10.92 -0.58 -0.45
C VAL A 14 12.44 -0.39 -0.48
N SER A 15 13.15 -1.07 -1.38
CA SER A 15 14.61 -0.94 -1.51
C SER A 15 15.03 0.45 -1.99
N LEU A 16 14.27 1.03 -2.92
CA LEU A 16 14.50 2.38 -3.42
C LEU A 16 14.28 3.43 -2.33
N SER A 17 13.19 3.32 -1.56
CA SER A 17 12.94 4.21 -0.43
C SER A 17 14.03 4.09 0.65
N ALA A 18 14.49 2.87 0.95
CA ALA A 18 15.54 2.65 1.94
C ALA A 18 16.89 3.26 1.52
N SER A 19 17.21 3.22 0.22
CA SER A 19 18.44 3.82 -0.32
C SER A 19 18.34 5.34 -0.51
N HIS A 20 17.12 5.89 -0.55
CA HIS A 20 16.86 7.33 -0.75
C HIS A 20 15.88 7.85 0.31
N PRO A 21 16.28 7.93 1.59
CA PRO A 21 15.36 8.27 2.69
C PRO A 21 14.78 9.69 2.61
N HIS A 22 15.39 10.58 1.82
CA HIS A 22 14.91 11.94 1.58
C HIS A 22 14.06 12.08 0.32
N ALA A 23 13.92 11.02 -0.49
CA ALA A 23 13.07 11.06 -1.67
C ALA A 23 11.59 11.08 -1.25
N PRO A 24 10.75 11.92 -1.88
CA PRO A 24 9.31 11.88 -1.68
C PRO A 24 8.75 10.49 -2.01
N ALA A 25 7.86 9.99 -1.15
CA ALA A 25 7.26 8.66 -1.35
C ALA A 25 6.48 8.55 -2.68
N VAL A 26 5.87 9.65 -3.12
CA VAL A 26 5.17 9.72 -4.42
C VAL A 26 6.12 9.47 -5.59
N ASP A 27 7.35 10.00 -5.54
CA ASP A 27 8.34 9.81 -6.61
C ASP A 27 8.85 8.37 -6.66
N VAL A 28 9.04 7.75 -5.49
CA VAL A 28 9.39 6.32 -5.36
C VAL A 28 8.30 5.45 -5.98
N LEU A 29 7.03 5.73 -5.68
CA LEU A 29 5.90 4.99 -6.24
C LEU A 29 5.71 5.25 -7.73
N GLU A 30 5.89 6.49 -8.19
CA GLU A 30 5.85 6.81 -9.63
C GLU A 30 6.91 6.04 -10.40
N LEU A 31 8.15 6.01 -9.91
CA LEU A 31 9.23 5.32 -10.59
C LEU A 31 9.00 3.80 -10.65
N THR A 32 8.53 3.19 -9.56
CA THR A 32 8.33 1.74 -9.46
C THR A 32 7.06 1.24 -10.18
N LEU A 33 6.05 2.09 -10.29
CA LEU A 33 4.81 1.81 -11.01
C LEU A 33 4.85 2.29 -12.47
N ARG A 34 5.93 2.96 -12.90
CA ARG A 34 6.10 3.45 -14.26
C ARG A 34 5.98 2.32 -15.28
N GLY A 35 5.19 2.54 -16.33
CA GLY A 35 4.98 1.56 -17.39
C GLY A 35 4.01 0.42 -17.04
N ARG A 36 3.39 0.45 -15.86
CA ARG A 36 2.42 -0.56 -15.41
C ARG A 36 0.96 -0.16 -15.60
N ARG A 37 0.72 0.96 -16.27
CA ARG A 37 -0.63 1.44 -16.56
C ARG A 37 -1.44 0.39 -17.31
N GLY A 38 -2.68 0.16 -16.88
CA GLY A 38 -3.58 -0.86 -17.41
C GLY A 38 -3.33 -2.27 -16.87
N GLN A 39 -2.34 -2.47 -15.99
CA GLN A 39 -2.03 -3.78 -15.43
C GLN A 39 -2.75 -4.03 -14.10
N VAL A 40 -3.04 -5.30 -13.81
CA VAL A 40 -3.60 -5.76 -12.53
C VAL A 40 -2.45 -6.21 -11.63
N LEU A 41 -2.22 -5.55 -10.50
CA LEU A 41 -1.26 -5.93 -9.47
C LEU A 41 -1.96 -6.71 -8.35
N ASP A 42 -1.48 -7.94 -8.09
CA ASP A 42 -1.98 -8.79 -7.01
C ASP A 42 -1.10 -8.68 -5.78
N PHE A 43 -1.56 -7.95 -4.76
CA PHE A 43 -0.83 -7.76 -3.51
C PHE A 43 -1.01 -8.91 -2.51
N GLY A 44 -1.58 -10.04 -2.93
CA GLY A 44 -1.67 -11.28 -2.16
C GLY A 44 -2.97 -11.45 -1.39
N ASP A 45 -3.12 -12.60 -0.77
CA ASP A 45 -4.34 -12.95 -0.04
C ASP A 45 -4.43 -12.16 1.29
N PRO A 46 -5.52 -11.43 1.56
CA PRO A 46 -5.76 -10.78 2.86
C PRO A 46 -5.69 -11.74 4.06
N GLY A 47 -5.91 -13.04 3.87
CA GLY A 47 -5.79 -14.09 4.89
C GLY A 47 -4.41 -14.75 5.01
N ALA A 48 -3.42 -14.36 4.20
CA ALA A 48 -2.10 -14.98 4.23
C ALA A 48 -1.34 -14.68 5.54
N PRO A 49 -0.42 -15.58 5.98
CA PRO A 49 0.39 -15.38 7.19
C PRO A 49 1.23 -14.09 7.18
N LEU A 50 1.57 -13.60 5.98
CA LEU A 50 2.31 -12.36 5.77
C LEU A 50 1.41 -11.14 5.50
N GLY A 51 0.10 -11.34 5.41
CA GLY A 51 -0.89 -10.33 5.05
C GLY A 51 -0.74 -9.79 3.62
N SER A 52 -1.61 -8.85 3.25
CA SER A 52 -1.51 -8.10 2.00
C SER A 52 -0.22 -7.27 1.97
N LEU A 53 0.51 -7.29 0.85
CA LEU A 53 1.70 -6.46 0.64
C LEU A 53 1.38 -4.95 0.72
N ALA A 54 0.13 -4.58 0.44
CA ALA A 54 -0.37 -3.21 0.52
C ALA A 54 -1.19 -2.96 1.80
N ALA A 55 -1.08 -3.81 2.82
CA ALA A 55 -1.68 -3.55 4.12
C ALA A 55 -1.06 -2.28 4.75
N PRO A 56 -1.82 -1.43 5.45
CA PRO A 56 -1.32 -0.16 5.96
C PRO A 56 -0.06 -0.32 6.83
N GLY A 57 0.02 -1.37 7.65
CA GLY A 57 1.19 -1.65 8.49
C GLY A 57 2.42 -2.21 7.75
N ALA A 58 2.28 -2.70 6.52
CA ALA A 58 3.38 -3.26 5.73
C ALA A 58 4.31 -2.15 5.20
N PRO A 59 5.61 -2.44 4.94
CA PRO A 59 6.54 -1.42 4.44
C PRO A 59 6.06 -0.68 3.19
N PHE A 60 5.49 -1.41 2.22
CA PHE A 60 4.93 -0.79 1.03
C PHE A 60 3.63 -0.01 1.31
N GLY A 61 2.78 -0.50 2.22
CA GLY A 61 1.64 0.27 2.72
C GLY A 61 2.06 1.59 3.37
N GLN A 62 3.18 1.63 4.09
CA GLN A 62 3.69 2.87 4.67
C GLN A 62 4.10 3.90 3.59
N LEU A 63 4.64 3.43 2.45
CA LEU A 63 4.93 4.30 1.30
C LEU A 63 3.64 4.83 0.65
N ILE A 64 2.63 3.96 0.49
CA ILE A 64 1.32 4.37 -0.03
C ILE A 64 0.70 5.44 0.87
N ALA A 65 0.71 5.23 2.19
CA ALA A 65 0.19 6.20 3.16
C ALA A 65 0.92 7.54 3.04
N ALA A 66 2.26 7.51 3.02
CA ALA A 66 3.08 8.71 2.92
C ALA A 66 2.87 9.51 1.63
N ALA A 67 2.50 8.83 0.53
CA ALA A 67 2.30 9.47 -0.76
C ALA A 67 0.87 10.00 -0.96
N TYR A 68 -0.14 9.34 -0.40
CA TYR A 68 -1.55 9.54 -0.81
C TYR A 68 -2.50 9.95 0.31
N ASP A 69 -2.07 9.88 1.57
CA ASP A 69 -2.86 10.35 2.69
C ASP A 69 -2.29 11.65 3.29
N LEU A 70 -3.18 12.62 3.47
CA LEU A 70 -2.89 13.92 4.11
C LEU A 70 -3.56 14.03 5.48
N ALA A 71 -4.51 13.15 5.80
CA ALA A 71 -5.28 13.18 7.04
C ALA A 71 -4.63 12.32 8.13
N MET A 72 -3.93 11.24 7.74
CA MET A 72 -3.32 10.30 8.68
C MET A 72 -1.89 9.95 8.25
N THR A 73 -0.96 10.02 9.20
CA THR A 73 0.44 9.66 8.97
C THR A 73 0.61 8.15 8.79
N PRO A 74 1.71 7.69 8.15
CA PRO A 74 1.99 6.26 8.03
C PRO A 74 2.00 5.52 9.38
N ASN A 75 2.55 6.15 10.43
CA ASN A 75 2.61 5.52 11.74
C ASN A 75 1.24 5.40 12.41
N GLU A 76 0.35 6.37 12.23
CA GLU A 76 -1.04 6.28 12.69
C GLU A 76 -1.81 5.17 11.97
N TRP A 77 -1.61 5.02 10.66
CA TRP A 77 -2.15 3.90 9.89
C TRP A 77 -1.73 2.55 10.47
N ARG A 78 -0.44 2.40 10.80
CA ARG A 78 0.08 1.19 11.47
C ARG A 78 -0.56 0.98 12.83
N LEU A 79 -0.72 2.04 13.62
CA LEU A 79 -1.30 1.97 14.97
C LEU A 79 -2.78 1.57 14.94
N PHE A 80 -3.59 2.22 14.10
CA PHE A 80 -5.04 2.02 14.07
C PHE A 80 -5.48 0.78 13.30
N THR A 81 -4.58 0.13 12.56
CA THR A 81 -4.88 -1.13 11.86
C THR A 81 -4.09 -2.33 12.39
N GLY A 82 -3.20 -2.11 13.36
CA GLY A 82 -2.38 -3.16 13.96
C GLY A 82 -3.16 -4.08 14.92
N PRO A 83 -2.50 -5.13 15.46
CA PRO A 83 -3.15 -6.14 16.31
C PRO A 83 -3.77 -5.58 17.61
N GLY A 84 -3.24 -4.47 18.12
CA GLY A 84 -3.75 -3.82 19.33
C GLY A 84 -4.90 -2.83 19.08
N ALA A 85 -5.28 -2.59 17.82
CA ALA A 85 -6.34 -1.65 17.50
C ALA A 85 -7.72 -2.20 17.88
N HIS A 86 -8.61 -1.33 18.34
CA HIS A 86 -9.99 -1.70 18.60
C HIS A 86 -10.64 -2.24 17.30
N PRO A 87 -11.34 -3.39 17.31
CA PRO A 87 -11.83 -4.03 16.08
C PRO A 87 -12.67 -3.13 15.18
N LYS A 88 -13.58 -2.33 15.76
CA LYS A 88 -14.41 -1.39 14.99
C LYS A 88 -13.61 -0.25 14.37
N LEU A 89 -12.55 0.20 15.05
CA LEU A 89 -11.68 1.25 14.53
C LEU A 89 -10.83 0.69 13.38
N ARG A 90 -10.24 -0.49 13.57
CA ARG A 90 -9.49 -1.22 12.55
C ARG A 90 -10.33 -1.41 11.28
N MET A 91 -11.56 -1.90 11.43
CA MET A 91 -12.53 -2.06 10.36
C MET A 91 -12.79 -0.75 9.61
N ALA A 92 -13.08 0.34 10.32
CA ALA A 92 -13.31 1.66 9.72
C ALA A 92 -12.08 2.18 8.96
N CYS A 93 -10.90 2.04 9.56
CA CYS A 93 -9.63 2.40 8.93
C CYS A 93 -9.38 1.57 7.66
N LEU A 94 -9.58 0.25 7.69
CA LEU A 94 -9.36 -0.61 6.53
C LEU A 94 -10.34 -0.31 5.39
N MET A 95 -11.56 0.13 5.69
CA MET A 95 -12.47 0.67 4.67
C MET A 95 -11.92 1.95 4.03
N ALA A 96 -11.52 2.94 4.85
CA ALA A 96 -10.95 4.20 4.38
C ALA A 96 -9.63 3.99 3.60
N TRP A 97 -8.81 3.03 4.02
CA TRP A 97 -7.58 2.63 3.33
C TRP A 97 -7.87 2.27 1.87
N ARG A 98 -8.91 1.46 1.64
CA ARG A 98 -9.29 1.01 0.30
C ARG A 98 -9.94 2.12 -0.52
N SER A 99 -10.91 2.84 0.06
CA SER A 99 -11.70 3.85 -0.67
C SER A 99 -10.94 5.12 -0.98
N ASP A 100 -10.05 5.55 -0.07
CA ASP A 100 -9.51 6.91 -0.10
C ASP A 100 -8.00 6.93 -0.39
N VAL A 101 -7.25 5.98 0.16
CA VAL A 101 -5.78 5.97 0.02
C VAL A 101 -5.36 5.16 -1.21
N VAL A 102 -5.70 3.87 -1.25
CA VAL A 102 -5.33 2.99 -2.36
C VAL A 102 -6.01 3.41 -3.66
N SER A 103 -7.24 3.90 -3.60
CA SER A 103 -7.96 4.43 -4.76
C SER A 103 -7.21 5.58 -5.45
N LYS A 104 -6.61 6.50 -4.68
CA LYS A 104 -5.79 7.59 -5.26
C LYS A 104 -4.55 7.05 -5.99
N MET A 105 -3.85 6.07 -5.40
CA MET A 105 -2.73 5.41 -6.07
C MET A 105 -3.17 4.74 -7.38
N VAL A 106 -4.29 4.02 -7.35
CA VAL A 106 -4.89 3.38 -8.53
C VAL A 106 -5.20 4.39 -9.62
N LEU A 107 -5.83 5.52 -9.27
CA LEU A 107 -6.17 6.59 -10.20
C LEU A 107 -4.92 7.25 -10.79
N GLN A 108 -3.91 7.54 -9.95
CA GLN A 108 -2.69 8.22 -10.37
C GLN A 108 -1.85 7.37 -11.33
N HIS A 109 -1.69 6.08 -11.05
CA HIS A 109 -0.84 5.19 -11.86
C HIS A 109 -1.61 4.37 -12.90
N GLY A 110 -2.95 4.42 -12.88
CA GLY A 110 -3.82 3.67 -13.76
C GLY A 110 -3.61 2.16 -13.65
N VAL A 111 -3.29 1.66 -12.46
CA VAL A 111 -3.17 0.22 -12.15
C VAL A 111 -4.47 -0.28 -11.56
N THR A 112 -4.82 -1.54 -11.78
CA THR A 112 -5.85 -2.23 -10.99
C THR A 112 -5.16 -3.00 -9.88
N VAL A 113 -5.75 -3.06 -8.69
CA VAL A 113 -5.15 -3.78 -7.56
C VAL A 113 -6.14 -4.80 -7.02
N VAL A 114 -5.62 -5.98 -6.67
CA VAL A 114 -6.36 -7.03 -5.96
C VAL A 114 -5.55 -7.46 -4.74
N GLY A 115 -6.18 -8.20 -3.83
CA GLY A 115 -5.45 -8.69 -2.66
C GLY A 115 -5.18 -7.62 -1.59
N LEU A 116 -6.07 -6.63 -1.45
CA LEU A 116 -6.03 -5.65 -0.37
C LEU A 116 -6.60 -6.26 0.93
N PRO A 117 -6.18 -5.80 2.12
CA PRO A 117 -6.68 -6.30 3.40
C PRO A 117 -8.21 -6.18 3.49
N GLU A 118 -8.88 -7.23 3.96
CA GLU A 118 -10.31 -7.17 4.24
C GLU A 118 -10.57 -6.27 5.46
N PRO A 119 -11.68 -5.53 5.49
CA PRO A 119 -12.12 -4.75 6.64
C PRO A 119 -12.18 -5.56 7.94
#